data_AF-A0A7T1F9M1-F1
#
_entry.id   AF-A0A7T1F9M1-F1
#
_cell.length_a   1.000
_cell.length_b   1.000
_cell.length_c   1.000
_cell.angle_alpha   90.00
_cell.angle_beta   90.00
_cell.angle_gamma   90.00
#
_symmetry.space_group_name_H-M   'P 1'
#
loop_
_entity.id
_entity.type
_entity.pdbx_description
1 polymer ?
#
loop_
_entity_poly.entity_id
_entity_poly.type
_entity_poly.pdbx_seq_one_letter_code
_entity_poly.pdbx_strand_id
1 'polypeptide(L)'
;MNPVIFKYDNITQQIETMLRSFHSWLKDYYITTKPVLVTFTKDTLYVNDCVEDTIVFEDSHKILYSLNDIEDYRLPESYYSKSITADDNVVLTVLYDICRELAIFYIADRRQQNYGEIVQFDRDEQTIAFLQQMMMYQYYFLNYKPTESAITISYTRQVDKSLKKTLKLCTQYIKEQFDFPMPVDIKISTTDYDFAGQFSAPHSPFDKALIKVTAKDFQYLLGELGRYDAELNICRILLHEVLHYQIWVESQWFIDVEAEEQQVEELEEKHINLFIDRYM
;
A
#
# COMPACT_ATOMS: atom_id res chain seq x y z
N MET A 1 2.17 -17.73 15.96
CA MET A 1 2.32 -18.92 15.07
C MET A 1 2.49 -18.36 13.67
N ASN A 2 3.41 -18.86 12.84
CA ASN A 2 3.67 -18.26 11.53
C ASN A 2 2.47 -18.55 10.59
N PRO A 3 1.73 -17.54 10.12
CA PRO A 3 0.45 -17.74 9.45
C PRO A 3 0.58 -18.09 7.98
N VAL A 4 1.77 -17.96 7.39
CA VAL A 4 2.05 -18.45 6.03
C VAL A 4 3.30 -19.35 6.04
N ILE A 5 3.23 -20.48 5.34
CA ILE A 5 4.31 -21.45 5.21
C ILE A 5 4.61 -21.63 3.73
N PHE A 6 5.85 -21.39 3.30
CA PHE A 6 6.27 -21.66 1.94
C PHE A 6 7.01 -23.00 1.84
N LYS A 7 6.66 -23.79 0.84
CA LYS A 7 7.36 -25.00 0.41
C LYS A 7 7.76 -24.85 -1.05
N TYR A 8 8.95 -25.35 -1.37
CA TYR A 8 9.54 -25.24 -2.69
C TYR A 8 9.80 -26.65 -3.21
N ASP A 9 9.26 -26.96 -4.39
CA ASP A 9 9.45 -28.23 -5.07
C ASP A 9 10.08 -28.00 -6.45
N ASN A 10 11.31 -28.47 -6.61
CA ASN A 10 12.07 -28.40 -7.87
C ASN A 10 12.20 -27.01 -8.53
N ILE A 11 12.25 -25.92 -7.74
CA ILE A 11 12.40 -24.55 -8.25
C ILE A 11 13.88 -24.12 -8.40
N THR A 12 14.14 -23.01 -9.11
CA THR A 12 15.49 -22.46 -9.25
C THR A 12 15.92 -21.67 -8.00
N GLN A 13 17.21 -21.62 -7.71
CA GLN A 13 17.75 -20.90 -6.54
C GLN A 13 17.44 -19.40 -6.55
N GLN A 14 17.39 -18.78 -7.73
CA GLN A 14 17.06 -17.36 -7.89
C GLN A 14 15.63 -17.07 -7.43
N ILE A 15 14.64 -17.81 -7.98
CA ILE A 15 13.23 -17.65 -7.61
C ILE A 15 13.02 -17.99 -6.13
N GLU A 16 13.67 -19.05 -5.63
CA GLU A 16 13.60 -19.41 -4.22
C GLU A 16 14.07 -18.26 -3.32
N THR A 17 15.17 -17.59 -3.69
CA THR A 17 15.71 -16.46 -2.92
C THR A 17 14.71 -15.29 -2.87
N MET A 18 14.08 -14.98 -4.00
CA MET A 18 13.05 -13.94 -4.10
C MET A 18 11.84 -14.28 -3.22
N LEU A 19 11.34 -15.51 -3.30
CA LEU A 19 10.19 -15.97 -2.51
C LEU A 19 10.50 -16.05 -1.01
N ARG A 20 11.74 -16.35 -0.62
CA ARG A 20 12.16 -16.35 0.79
C ARG A 20 12.13 -14.94 1.38
N SER A 21 12.52 -13.93 0.61
CA SER A 21 12.42 -12.53 1.03
C SER A 21 10.96 -12.13 1.28
N PHE A 22 10.07 -12.44 0.33
CA PHE A 22 8.64 -12.21 0.50
C PHE A 22 8.04 -12.98 1.68
N HIS A 23 8.42 -14.26 1.84
CA HIS A 23 7.98 -15.06 2.98
C HIS A 23 8.39 -14.44 4.30
N SER A 24 9.61 -13.91 4.41
CA SER A 24 10.09 -13.24 5.61
C SER A 24 9.25 -12.01 5.94
N TRP A 25 8.98 -11.18 4.93
CA TRP A 25 8.13 -10.00 5.08
C TRP A 25 6.71 -10.39 5.55
N LEU A 26 6.09 -11.40 4.95
CA LEU A 26 4.74 -11.85 5.34
C LEU A 26 4.62 -12.29 6.80
N LYS A 27 5.68 -12.82 7.43
CA LYS A 27 5.60 -13.35 8.81
C LYS A 27 5.24 -12.29 9.83
N ASP A 28 5.66 -11.06 9.56
CA ASP A 28 5.52 -9.95 10.50
C ASP A 28 4.17 -9.25 10.32
N TYR A 29 3.46 -9.51 9.21
CA TYR A 29 2.39 -8.63 8.70
C TYR A 29 1.11 -9.37 8.35
N TYR A 30 1.18 -10.52 7.70
CA TYR A 30 -0.01 -11.33 7.46
C TYR A 30 -0.39 -12.01 8.76
N ILE A 31 -1.63 -11.87 9.24
CA ILE A 31 -2.07 -12.48 10.50
C ILE A 31 -3.45 -13.11 10.28
N THR A 32 -3.48 -14.45 10.31
CA THR A 32 -4.71 -15.26 10.28
C THR A 32 -4.70 -16.25 11.43
N THR A 33 -5.90 -16.71 11.85
CA THR A 33 -6.01 -17.71 12.91
C THR A 33 -5.54 -19.10 12.47
N LYS A 34 -5.69 -19.41 11.17
CA LYS A 34 -5.25 -20.66 10.55
C LYS A 34 -4.09 -20.41 9.58
N PRO A 35 -3.01 -21.22 9.63
CA PRO A 35 -1.89 -21.06 8.71
C PRO A 35 -2.25 -21.49 7.29
N VAL A 36 -1.75 -20.74 6.31
CA VAL A 36 -1.85 -21.05 4.88
C VAL A 36 -0.54 -21.63 4.39
N LEU A 37 -0.58 -22.79 3.73
CA LEU A 37 0.58 -23.42 3.11
C LEU A 37 0.61 -23.13 1.61
N VAL A 38 1.65 -22.43 1.15
CA VAL A 38 1.91 -22.20 -0.27
C VAL A 38 3.01 -23.16 -0.73
N THR A 39 2.72 -23.94 -1.76
CA THR A 39 3.68 -24.86 -2.39
C THR A 39 3.96 -24.38 -3.80
N PHE A 40 5.22 -24.08 -4.10
CA PHE A 40 5.68 -23.68 -5.42
C PHE A 40 6.24 -24.90 -6.15
N THR A 41 5.74 -25.18 -7.36
CA THR A 41 6.19 -26.29 -8.23
C THR A 41 6.55 -25.78 -9.63
N LYS A 42 7.25 -26.58 -10.42
CA LYS A 42 7.44 -26.36 -11.88
C LYS A 42 6.44 -27.14 -12.73
N ASP A 43 5.57 -27.93 -12.12
CA ASP A 43 4.60 -28.73 -12.85
C ASP A 43 3.50 -27.83 -13.44
N THR A 44 3.07 -28.13 -14.67
CA THR A 44 1.84 -27.55 -15.22
C THR A 44 0.63 -28.04 -14.41
N LEU A 45 -0.19 -27.11 -13.93
CA LEU A 45 -1.40 -27.43 -13.19
C LEU A 45 -2.60 -27.44 -14.13
N TYR A 46 -3.50 -28.40 -13.93
CA TYR A 46 -4.70 -28.55 -14.74
C TYR A 46 -5.96 -28.56 -13.87
N VAL A 47 -6.92 -27.71 -14.22
CA VAL A 47 -8.28 -27.70 -13.64
C VAL A 47 -9.27 -27.74 -14.79
N ASN A 48 -10.09 -28.79 -14.87
CA ASN A 48 -11.08 -28.99 -15.95
C ASN A 48 -10.48 -28.83 -17.36
N ASP A 49 -9.30 -29.43 -17.59
CA ASP A 49 -8.52 -29.36 -18.83
C ASP A 49 -7.99 -27.97 -19.21
N CYS A 50 -8.13 -26.97 -18.34
CA CYS A 50 -7.49 -25.66 -18.45
C CYS A 50 -6.18 -25.63 -17.68
N VAL A 51 -5.18 -24.92 -18.22
CA VAL A 51 -3.93 -24.63 -17.51
C VAL A 51 -4.22 -23.50 -16.52
N GLU A 52 -3.83 -23.69 -15.27
CA GLU A 52 -4.00 -22.71 -14.20
C GLU A 52 -2.65 -22.42 -13.54
N ASP A 53 -2.45 -21.17 -13.10
CA ASP A 53 -1.26 -20.80 -12.34
C ASP A 53 -1.38 -21.25 -10.88
N THR A 54 -2.62 -21.32 -10.38
CA THR A 54 -2.90 -21.58 -8.96
C THR A 54 -4.04 -22.58 -8.77
N ILE A 55 -3.85 -23.53 -7.84
CA ILE A 55 -4.92 -24.41 -7.31
C ILE A 55 -5.04 -24.20 -5.80
N VAL A 56 -6.27 -23.97 -5.33
CA VAL A 56 -6.57 -23.79 -3.90
C VAL A 56 -7.27 -25.01 -3.33
N PHE A 57 -6.72 -25.55 -2.24
CA PHE A 57 -7.31 -26.61 -1.43
C PHE A 57 -7.84 -26.01 -0.12
N GLU A 58 -9.04 -25.43 -0.22
CA GLU A 58 -9.75 -24.71 0.84
C GLU A 58 -9.73 -25.43 2.20
N ASP A 59 -10.20 -26.68 2.26
CA ASP A 59 -10.29 -27.46 3.51
C ASP A 59 -8.97 -27.60 4.26
N SER A 60 -7.87 -27.58 3.51
CA SER A 60 -6.52 -27.78 4.05
C SER A 60 -5.70 -26.50 4.11
N HIS A 61 -6.29 -25.35 3.74
CA HIS A 61 -5.62 -24.05 3.65
C HIS A 61 -4.32 -24.12 2.85
N LYS A 62 -4.37 -24.74 1.66
CA LYS A 62 -3.20 -24.89 0.79
C LYS A 62 -3.40 -24.18 -0.54
N ILE A 63 -2.33 -23.59 -1.02
CA ILE A 63 -2.19 -23.00 -2.35
C ILE A 63 -1.07 -23.80 -3.03
N LEU A 64 -1.35 -24.34 -4.22
CA LEU A 64 -0.34 -24.90 -5.11
C LEU A 64 -0.15 -23.93 -6.27
N TYR A 65 1.07 -23.44 -6.46
CA TYR A 65 1.42 -22.43 -7.47
C TYR A 65 2.41 -23.00 -8.48
N SER A 66 2.09 -22.86 -9.76
CA SER A 66 2.92 -23.26 -10.90
C SER A 66 3.92 -22.16 -11.26
N LEU A 67 5.19 -22.55 -11.43
CA LEU A 67 6.25 -21.71 -12.00
C LEU A 67 6.66 -22.23 -13.39
N ASN A 68 5.83 -23.05 -14.04
CA ASN A 68 6.18 -23.77 -15.28
C ASN A 68 6.61 -22.83 -16.42
N ASP A 69 5.93 -21.69 -16.56
CA ASP A 69 6.12 -20.69 -17.61
C ASP A 69 6.60 -19.33 -17.06
N ILE A 70 7.00 -19.27 -15.80
CA ILE A 70 7.38 -18.01 -15.16
C ILE A 70 8.55 -17.30 -15.86
N GLU A 71 9.40 -18.07 -16.54
CA GLU A 71 10.51 -17.53 -17.33
C GLU A 71 10.04 -16.78 -18.59
N ASP A 72 8.84 -17.04 -19.10
CA ASP A 72 8.26 -16.28 -20.22
C ASP A 72 7.92 -14.84 -19.80
N TYR A 73 7.73 -14.61 -18.50
CA TYR A 73 7.53 -13.28 -17.89
C TYR A 73 8.84 -12.55 -17.61
N ARG A 74 10.01 -13.17 -17.85
CA ARG A 74 11.33 -12.54 -17.68
C ARG A 74 11.67 -11.61 -18.85
N LEU A 75 10.77 -10.67 -19.12
CA LEU A 75 10.97 -9.58 -20.05
C LEU A 75 10.90 -8.26 -19.27
N PRO A 76 11.82 -7.31 -19.48
CA PRO A 76 11.71 -6.01 -18.86
C PRO A 76 10.47 -5.29 -19.40
N GLU A 77 9.65 -4.76 -18.50
CA GLU A 77 8.52 -3.93 -18.87
C GLU A 77 8.85 -2.46 -18.74
N SER A 78 8.29 -1.65 -19.64
CA SER A 78 8.47 -0.20 -19.62
C SER A 78 7.15 0.53 -19.84
N TYR A 79 6.94 1.58 -19.05
CA TYR A 79 5.83 2.50 -19.21
C TYR A 79 6.36 3.94 -19.26
N TYR A 80 6.13 4.62 -20.39
CA TYR A 80 6.76 5.90 -20.71
C TYR A 80 8.29 5.88 -20.53
N SER A 81 8.80 6.63 -19.55
CA SER A 81 10.23 6.75 -19.26
C SER A 81 10.69 5.89 -18.08
N LYS A 82 9.80 5.03 -17.55
CA LYS A 82 10.08 4.15 -16.41
C LYS A 82 10.13 2.70 -16.88
N SER A 83 10.99 1.91 -16.25
CA SER A 83 11.16 0.48 -16.55
C SER A 83 11.36 -0.31 -15.27
N ILE A 84 10.81 -1.52 -15.23
CA ILE A 84 11.14 -2.53 -14.21
C ILE A 84 12.11 -3.55 -14.79
N THR A 85 12.90 -4.20 -13.93
CA THR A 85 13.78 -5.27 -14.39
C THR A 85 12.97 -6.52 -14.74
N ALA A 86 13.58 -7.44 -15.49
CA ALA A 86 12.94 -8.72 -15.78
C ALA A 86 12.69 -9.55 -14.51
N ASP A 87 13.56 -9.41 -13.51
CA ASP A 87 13.40 -10.07 -12.21
C ASP A 87 12.23 -9.47 -11.43
N ASP A 88 12.08 -8.14 -11.45
CA ASP A 88 10.93 -7.45 -10.84
C ASP A 88 9.61 -7.88 -11.49
N ASN A 89 9.59 -8.06 -12.81
CA ASN A 89 8.39 -8.51 -13.52
C ASN A 89 7.97 -9.91 -13.05
N VAL A 90 8.93 -10.83 -12.97
CA VAL A 90 8.72 -12.17 -12.42
C VAL A 90 8.20 -12.11 -10.97
N VAL A 91 8.77 -11.25 -10.11
CA VAL A 91 8.26 -11.06 -8.74
C VAL A 91 6.80 -10.63 -8.79
N LEU A 92 6.49 -9.57 -9.53
CA LEU A 92 5.15 -9.00 -9.56
C LEU A 92 4.11 -9.99 -10.09
N THR A 93 4.45 -10.79 -11.11
CA THR A 93 3.58 -11.88 -11.59
C THR A 93 3.28 -12.90 -10.48
N VAL A 94 4.30 -13.44 -9.81
CA VAL A 94 4.07 -14.43 -8.75
C VAL A 94 3.31 -13.82 -7.57
N LEU A 95 3.64 -12.59 -7.18
CA LEU A 95 2.95 -11.91 -6.09
C LEU A 95 1.50 -11.60 -6.44
N TYR A 96 1.20 -11.29 -7.71
CA TYR A 96 -0.16 -11.00 -8.14
C TYR A 96 -1.10 -12.14 -7.75
N ASP A 97 -0.76 -13.37 -8.12
CA ASP A 97 -1.59 -14.54 -7.85
C ASP A 97 -1.59 -14.90 -6.36
N ILE A 98 -0.41 -14.98 -5.73
CA ILE A 98 -0.29 -15.39 -4.33
C ILE A 98 -0.98 -14.38 -3.39
N CYS A 99 -0.81 -13.08 -3.61
CA CYS A 99 -1.45 -12.06 -2.79
C CYS A 99 -2.97 -12.08 -2.94
N ARG A 100 -3.51 -12.44 -4.11
CA ARG A 100 -4.96 -12.60 -4.31
C ARG A 100 -5.49 -13.70 -3.40
N GLU A 101 -4.84 -14.86 -3.42
CA GLU A 101 -5.27 -16.01 -2.64
C GLU A 101 -5.10 -15.81 -1.13
N LEU A 102 -4.02 -15.17 -0.72
CA LEU A 102 -3.82 -14.76 0.68
C LEU A 102 -4.87 -13.74 1.14
N ALA A 103 -5.29 -12.81 0.28
CA ALA A 103 -6.35 -11.85 0.59
C ALA A 103 -7.70 -12.57 0.84
N ILE A 104 -8.03 -13.57 0.04
CA ILE A 104 -9.26 -14.35 0.21
C ILE A 104 -9.24 -15.12 1.52
N PHE A 105 -8.13 -15.83 1.82
CA PHE A 105 -7.98 -16.52 3.11
C PHE A 105 -8.07 -15.55 4.30
N TYR A 106 -7.53 -14.35 4.17
CA TYR A 106 -7.61 -13.32 5.20
C TYR A 106 -9.07 -12.88 5.44
N ILE A 107 -9.82 -12.56 4.38
CA ILE A 107 -11.22 -12.14 4.49
C ILE A 107 -12.07 -13.28 5.10
N ALA A 108 -11.87 -14.51 4.61
CA ALA A 108 -12.54 -15.71 5.12
C ALA A 108 -12.30 -15.90 6.62
N ASP A 109 -11.04 -15.77 7.07
CA ASP A 109 -10.66 -15.88 8.48
C ASP A 109 -11.34 -14.82 9.36
N ARG A 110 -11.35 -13.55 8.92
CA ARG A 110 -11.98 -12.44 9.66
C ARG A 110 -13.48 -12.56 9.76
N ARG A 111 -14.13 -13.05 8.70
CA ARG A 111 -15.59 -13.22 8.66
C ARG A 111 -16.07 -14.57 9.18
N GLN A 112 -15.14 -15.46 9.54
CA GLN A 112 -15.43 -16.85 9.90
C GLN A 112 -16.22 -17.59 8.81
N GLN A 113 -15.88 -17.31 7.56
CA GLN A 113 -16.46 -17.93 6.37
C GLN A 113 -15.43 -18.86 5.71
N ASN A 114 -15.89 -19.70 4.80
CA ASN A 114 -15.02 -20.54 3.98
C ASN A 114 -14.52 -19.76 2.75
N TYR A 115 -13.39 -20.15 2.19
CA TYR A 115 -12.77 -19.53 1.01
C TYR A 115 -13.74 -19.45 -0.17
N GLY A 116 -14.46 -20.54 -0.47
CA GLY A 116 -15.40 -20.62 -1.59
C GLY A 116 -16.60 -19.69 -1.41
N GLU A 117 -17.00 -19.40 -0.16
CA GLU A 117 -18.03 -18.40 0.11
C GLU A 117 -17.56 -17.01 -0.28
N ILE A 118 -16.28 -16.66 -0.07
CA ILE A 118 -15.74 -15.35 -0.46
C ILE A 118 -15.67 -15.21 -1.99
N VAL A 119 -15.20 -16.25 -2.69
CA VAL A 119 -15.02 -16.22 -4.17
C VAL A 119 -16.35 -16.20 -4.93
N GLN A 120 -17.44 -16.72 -4.36
CA GLN A 120 -18.74 -16.77 -5.03
C GLN A 120 -19.47 -15.42 -5.08
N PHE A 121 -19.09 -14.43 -4.28
CA PHE A 121 -19.80 -13.16 -4.22
C PHE A 121 -19.00 -12.03 -4.90
N ASP A 122 -19.53 -11.51 -6.02
CA ASP A 122 -18.99 -10.34 -6.73
C ASP A 122 -18.76 -9.11 -5.83
N ARG A 123 -19.49 -9.01 -4.71
CA ARG A 123 -19.37 -7.90 -3.75
C ARG A 123 -17.99 -7.82 -3.09
N ASP A 124 -17.28 -8.94 -3.01
CA ASP A 124 -16.00 -9.03 -2.29
C ASP A 124 -14.79 -8.80 -3.21
N GLU A 125 -15.00 -8.80 -4.53
CA GLU A 125 -13.94 -8.64 -5.54
C GLU A 125 -13.16 -7.32 -5.36
N GLN A 126 -13.86 -6.24 -5.03
CA GLN A 126 -13.20 -4.94 -4.77
C GLN A 126 -12.28 -5.00 -3.54
N THR A 127 -12.71 -5.68 -2.47
CA THR A 127 -11.91 -5.85 -1.26
C THR A 127 -10.73 -6.78 -1.51
N ILE A 128 -10.94 -7.87 -2.26
CA ILE A 128 -9.87 -8.81 -2.65
C ILE A 128 -8.80 -8.06 -3.47
N ALA A 129 -9.21 -7.34 -4.51
CA ALA A 129 -8.30 -6.58 -5.36
C ALA A 129 -7.54 -5.50 -4.58
N PHE A 130 -8.21 -4.81 -3.65
CA PHE A 130 -7.56 -3.84 -2.78
C PHE A 130 -6.46 -4.50 -1.93
N LEU A 131 -6.78 -5.55 -1.19
CA LEU A 131 -5.81 -6.24 -0.32
C LEU A 131 -4.66 -6.88 -1.12
N GLN A 132 -4.96 -7.47 -2.28
CA GLN A 132 -3.99 -8.03 -3.21
C GLN A 132 -2.96 -6.97 -3.63
N GLN A 133 -3.44 -5.84 -4.18
CA GLN A 133 -2.57 -4.77 -4.67
C GLN A 133 -1.73 -4.18 -3.55
N MET A 134 -2.34 -3.96 -2.39
CA MET A 134 -1.66 -3.37 -1.25
C MET A 134 -0.54 -4.27 -0.72
N MET A 135 -0.78 -5.58 -0.54
CA MET A 135 0.29 -6.52 -0.14
C MET A 135 1.41 -6.58 -1.18
N MET A 136 1.05 -6.68 -2.47
CA MET A 136 2.00 -6.79 -3.56
C MET A 136 2.90 -5.56 -3.68
N TYR A 137 2.30 -4.37 -3.78
CA TYR A 137 3.05 -3.14 -3.99
C TYR A 137 3.77 -2.66 -2.74
N GLN A 138 3.21 -2.84 -1.55
CA GLN A 138 3.93 -2.51 -0.33
C GLN A 138 5.22 -3.33 -0.22
N TYR A 139 5.15 -4.65 -0.41
CA TYR A 139 6.37 -5.48 -0.43
C TYR A 139 7.34 -5.02 -1.52
N TYR A 140 6.85 -4.82 -2.75
CA TYR A 140 7.69 -4.41 -3.87
C TYR A 140 8.45 -3.11 -3.60
N PHE A 141 7.74 -2.04 -3.21
CA PHE A 141 8.36 -0.72 -3.01
C PHE A 141 9.32 -0.67 -1.81
N LEU A 142 9.08 -1.47 -0.77
CA LEU A 142 9.97 -1.54 0.39
C LEU A 142 11.28 -2.27 0.09
N ASN A 143 11.25 -3.27 -0.80
CA ASN A 143 12.40 -4.13 -1.10
C ASN A 143 13.15 -3.71 -2.37
N TYR A 144 12.46 -3.12 -3.35
CA TYR A 144 13.00 -2.77 -4.66
C TYR A 144 12.96 -1.24 -4.84
N LYS A 145 13.67 -0.54 -3.94
CA LYS A 145 13.71 0.93 -3.86
C LYS A 145 14.19 1.57 -5.18
N PRO A 146 13.39 2.43 -5.84
CA PRO A 146 13.91 3.34 -6.86
C PRO A 146 14.72 4.46 -6.21
N THR A 147 15.87 4.76 -6.80
CA THR A 147 16.77 5.87 -6.46
C THR A 147 16.10 7.25 -6.57
N GLU A 148 16.35 8.08 -5.56
CA GLU A 148 15.88 9.47 -5.28
C GLU A 148 14.56 9.61 -4.49
N SER A 149 14.70 9.68 -3.16
CA SER A 149 13.68 10.10 -2.19
C SER A 149 13.33 11.58 -2.36
N ALA A 150 12.24 11.89 -3.06
CA ALA A 150 11.77 13.26 -3.23
C ALA A 150 10.28 13.39 -2.92
N ILE A 151 9.96 14.14 -1.87
CA ILE A 151 8.64 14.74 -1.68
C ILE A 151 8.49 15.88 -2.68
N THR A 152 7.52 15.79 -3.57
CA THR A 152 7.15 16.90 -4.45
C THR A 152 5.84 17.50 -3.96
N ILE A 153 5.81 18.82 -3.74
CA ILE A 153 4.59 19.50 -3.30
C ILE A 153 4.15 20.50 -4.36
N SER A 154 2.89 20.42 -4.74
CA SER A 154 2.28 21.27 -5.74
C SER A 154 0.98 21.87 -5.22
N TYR A 155 0.69 23.09 -5.68
CA TYR A 155 -0.48 23.86 -5.29
C TYR A 155 -1.22 24.32 -6.52
N THR A 156 -2.56 24.29 -6.49
CA THR A 156 -3.32 25.04 -7.50
C THR A 156 -3.18 26.55 -7.29
N ARG A 157 -3.43 27.33 -8.34
CA ARG A 157 -3.28 28.79 -8.30
C ARG A 157 -4.22 29.43 -7.29
N GLN A 158 -5.39 28.83 -7.09
CA GLN A 158 -6.50 29.28 -6.27
C GLN A 158 -6.23 29.15 -4.76
N VAL A 159 -5.30 28.28 -4.35
CA VAL A 159 -4.91 28.16 -2.93
C VAL A 159 -4.33 29.50 -2.43
N ASP A 160 -4.81 29.97 -1.28
CA ASP A 160 -4.47 31.27 -0.72
C ASP A 160 -2.96 31.45 -0.50
N LYS A 161 -2.46 32.67 -0.73
CA LYS A 161 -1.03 33.01 -0.60
C LYS A 161 -0.51 32.87 0.83
N SER A 162 -1.33 33.21 1.82
CA SER A 162 -1.00 33.10 3.24
C SER A 162 -0.89 31.64 3.66
N LEU A 163 -1.92 30.84 3.34
CA LEU A 163 -1.92 29.40 3.52
C LEU A 163 -0.69 28.73 2.87
N LYS A 164 -0.31 29.14 1.66
CA LYS A 164 0.93 28.66 1.00
C LYS A 164 2.20 28.95 1.79
N LYS A 165 2.26 30.00 2.61
CA LYS A 165 3.41 30.26 3.49
C LYS A 165 3.43 29.29 4.66
N THR A 166 2.30 29.09 5.32
CA THR A 166 2.17 28.16 6.45
C THR A 166 2.40 26.72 6.02
N LEU A 167 1.87 26.32 4.86
CA LEU A 167 2.14 25.01 4.27
C LEU A 167 3.61 24.78 3.92
N LYS A 168 4.39 25.83 3.59
CA LYS A 168 5.85 25.69 3.42
C LYS A 168 6.54 25.38 4.75
N LEU A 169 6.09 25.97 5.86
CA LEU A 169 6.62 25.66 7.19
C LEU A 169 6.24 24.22 7.58
N CYS A 170 4.98 23.83 7.38
CA CYS A 170 4.51 22.46 7.63
C CYS A 170 5.29 21.45 6.77
N THR A 171 5.53 21.76 5.50
CA THR A 171 6.38 20.95 4.61
C THR A 171 7.81 20.81 5.14
N GLN A 172 8.38 21.89 5.66
CA GLN A 172 9.72 21.85 6.24
C GLN A 172 9.74 20.94 7.46
N TYR A 173 8.77 21.09 8.36
CA TYR A 173 8.60 20.21 9.51
C TYR A 173 8.49 18.74 9.09
N ILE A 174 7.63 18.42 8.11
CA ILE A 174 7.45 17.06 7.57
C ILE A 174 8.78 16.47 7.11
N LYS A 175 9.57 17.24 6.35
CA LYS A 175 10.89 16.80 5.85
C LYS A 175 11.92 16.58 6.96
N GLU A 176 11.75 17.22 8.11
CA GLU A 176 12.65 17.10 9.24
C GLU A 176 12.25 15.98 10.21
N GLN A 177 10.97 15.59 10.23
CA GLN A 177 10.46 14.58 11.17
C GLN A 177 10.30 13.19 10.57
N PHE A 178 10.16 13.08 9.24
CA PHE A 178 9.77 11.84 8.60
C PHE A 178 10.71 11.45 7.46
N ASP A 179 10.88 10.14 7.30
CA ASP A 179 11.61 9.57 6.18
C ASP A 179 10.67 9.28 5.02
N PHE A 180 11.15 9.49 3.80
CA PHE A 180 10.39 9.22 2.58
C PHE A 180 11.15 8.22 1.72
N PRO A 181 11.12 6.91 2.10
CA PRO A 181 11.85 5.87 1.39
C PRO A 181 11.33 5.66 -0.05
N MET A 182 10.17 6.22 -0.38
CA MET A 182 9.57 6.19 -1.71
C MET A 182 9.10 7.60 -2.11
N PRO A 183 9.19 8.00 -3.39
CA PRO A 183 8.68 9.28 -3.86
C PRO A 183 7.19 9.47 -3.56
N VAL A 184 6.83 10.66 -3.09
CA VAL A 184 5.45 11.06 -2.82
C VAL A 184 5.15 12.40 -3.50
N ASP A 185 4.05 12.47 -4.22
CA ASP A 185 3.51 13.71 -4.76
C ASP A 185 2.39 14.20 -3.84
N ILE A 186 2.56 15.39 -3.27
CA ILE A 186 1.56 16.07 -2.44
C ILE A 186 0.89 17.15 -3.30
N LYS A 187 -0.43 17.06 -3.44
CA LYS A 187 -1.24 17.98 -4.24
C LYS A 187 -2.26 18.69 -3.35
N ILE A 188 -2.10 19.99 -3.23
CA ILE A 188 -3.00 20.83 -2.43
C ILE A 188 -3.82 21.70 -3.39
N SER A 189 -5.14 21.55 -3.38
CA SER A 189 -6.04 22.21 -4.33
C SER A 189 -7.29 22.74 -3.63
N THR A 190 -8.10 23.53 -4.33
CA THR A 190 -9.45 23.91 -3.90
C THR A 190 -10.51 23.10 -4.66
N THR A 191 -10.13 21.91 -5.16
CA THR A 191 -11.05 21.04 -5.88
C THR A 191 -12.07 20.47 -4.91
N ASP A 192 -13.30 20.37 -5.36
CA ASP A 192 -14.37 19.75 -4.59
C ASP A 192 -14.21 18.23 -4.62
N TYR A 193 -13.76 17.68 -3.50
CA TYR A 193 -13.68 16.25 -3.25
C TYR A 193 -14.62 15.89 -2.09
N ASP A 194 -15.00 14.62 -2.03
CA ASP A 194 -15.79 14.05 -0.93
C ASP A 194 -14.96 13.84 0.35
N PHE A 195 -13.68 14.20 0.34
CA PHE A 195 -12.75 14.08 1.46
C PHE A 195 -11.96 15.38 1.69
N ALA A 196 -11.47 15.56 2.92
CA ALA A 196 -10.59 16.68 3.30
C ALA A 196 -9.13 16.39 2.91
N GLY A 197 -8.68 15.17 3.18
CA GLY A 197 -7.39 14.61 2.81
C GLY A 197 -7.55 13.19 2.26
N GLN A 198 -6.57 12.73 1.48
CA GLN A 198 -6.48 11.35 1.03
C GLN A 198 -5.02 10.99 0.70
N PHE A 199 -4.51 9.96 1.36
CA PHE A 199 -3.37 9.18 0.93
C PHE A 199 -3.79 8.10 -0.07
N SER A 200 -2.96 7.87 -1.08
CA SER A 200 -3.10 6.77 -2.03
C SER A 200 -1.75 6.11 -2.22
N ALA A 201 -1.67 4.82 -1.85
CA ALA A 201 -0.53 3.98 -2.15
C ALA A 201 -0.38 3.76 -3.67
N PRO A 202 0.81 3.40 -4.15
CA PRO A 202 1.02 3.05 -5.56
C PRO A 202 0.14 1.87 -6.00
N HIS A 203 -0.39 1.94 -7.23
CA HIS A 203 -1.16 0.84 -7.85
C HIS A 203 -0.40 0.16 -8.99
N SER A 204 0.86 0.53 -9.17
CA SER A 204 1.76 0.06 -10.22
C SER A 204 3.20 0.27 -9.78
N PRO A 205 4.17 -0.54 -10.24
CA PRO A 205 5.58 -0.28 -9.98
C PRO A 205 6.06 1.05 -10.61
N PHE A 206 5.27 1.64 -11.51
CA PHE A 206 5.55 2.91 -12.16
C PHE A 206 4.92 4.12 -11.45
N ASP A 207 4.13 3.91 -10.40
CA ASP A 207 3.46 4.99 -9.68
C ASP A 207 4.37 5.65 -8.63
N LYS A 208 3.90 6.77 -8.10
CA LYS A 208 4.37 7.35 -6.85
C LYS A 208 3.23 7.30 -5.85
N ALA A 209 3.54 7.34 -4.56
CA ALA A 209 2.52 7.66 -3.58
C ALA A 209 1.93 9.05 -3.86
N LEU A 210 0.65 9.22 -3.57
CA LEU A 210 -0.07 10.47 -3.78
C LEU A 210 -0.78 10.88 -2.50
N ILE A 211 -0.56 12.12 -2.07
CA ILE A 211 -1.34 12.75 -1.01
C ILE A 211 -2.12 13.91 -1.62
N LYS A 212 -3.43 13.93 -1.44
CA LYS A 212 -4.30 15.04 -1.86
C LYS A 212 -4.86 15.71 -0.61
N VAL A 213 -4.84 17.04 -0.59
CA VAL A 213 -5.48 17.84 0.46
C VAL A 213 -6.33 18.91 -0.20
N THR A 214 -7.59 19.02 0.20
CA THR A 214 -8.45 20.11 -0.25
C THR A 214 -8.39 21.30 0.73
N ALA A 215 -8.22 22.48 0.16
CA ALA A 215 -8.33 23.77 0.81
C ALA A 215 -9.62 24.48 0.37
N LYS A 216 -10.63 23.75 -0.13
CA LYS A 216 -11.90 24.32 -0.61
C LYS A 216 -12.60 25.15 0.48
N ASP A 217 -12.57 24.66 1.71
CA ASP A 217 -13.26 25.28 2.85
C ASP A 217 -12.41 26.35 3.55
N PHE A 218 -11.20 26.63 3.06
CA PHE A 218 -10.28 27.56 3.73
C PHE A 218 -10.87 28.96 3.93
N GLN A 219 -11.63 29.49 2.96
CA GLN A 219 -12.25 30.82 3.11
C GLN A 219 -13.39 30.82 4.14
N TYR A 220 -14.13 29.71 4.24
CA TYR A 220 -15.13 29.53 5.28
C TYR A 220 -14.48 29.44 6.66
N LEU A 221 -13.46 28.58 6.81
CA LEU A 221 -12.68 28.44 8.04
C LEU A 221 -12.06 29.77 8.48
N LEU A 222 -11.54 30.56 7.53
CA LEU A 222 -10.97 31.87 7.81
C LEU A 222 -11.99 32.85 8.41
N GLY A 223 -13.25 32.77 7.97
CA GLY A 223 -14.33 33.60 8.49
C GLY A 223 -14.80 33.17 9.89
N GLU A 224 -14.86 31.86 10.14
CA GLU A 224 -15.40 31.30 11.38
C GLU A 224 -14.37 31.23 12.52
N LEU A 225 -13.16 30.77 12.23
CA LEU A 225 -12.13 30.48 13.23
C LEU A 225 -11.03 31.56 13.27
N GLY A 226 -10.95 32.40 12.24
CA GLY A 226 -9.84 33.30 12.04
C GLY A 226 -8.63 32.62 11.39
N ARG A 227 -7.61 33.44 11.10
CA ARG A 227 -6.50 33.04 10.23
C ARG A 227 -5.65 31.90 10.76
N TYR A 228 -5.28 31.99 12.03
CA TYR A 228 -4.36 31.05 12.66
C TYR A 228 -4.94 29.62 12.61
N ASP A 229 -6.15 29.45 13.13
CA ASP A 229 -6.82 28.15 13.20
C ASP A 229 -7.20 27.62 11.82
N ALA A 230 -7.60 28.48 10.88
CA ALA A 230 -7.89 28.07 9.51
C ALA A 230 -6.65 27.52 8.78
N GLU A 231 -5.49 28.15 8.95
CA GLU A 231 -4.24 27.68 8.35
C GLU A 231 -3.73 26.41 9.03
N LEU A 232 -3.87 26.32 10.36
CA LEU A 232 -3.51 25.15 11.15
C LEU A 232 -4.36 23.93 10.78
N ASN A 233 -5.67 24.12 10.55
CA ASN A 233 -6.58 23.04 10.17
C ASN A 233 -6.13 22.34 8.87
N ILE A 234 -5.74 23.10 7.84
CA ILE A 234 -5.22 22.51 6.60
C ILE A 234 -3.87 21.81 6.81
N CYS A 235 -3.01 22.35 7.68
CA CYS A 235 -1.74 21.69 8.04
C CYS A 235 -1.98 20.36 8.77
N ARG A 236 -3.00 20.32 9.61
CA ARG A 236 -3.42 19.14 10.37
C ARG A 236 -3.91 18.03 9.44
N ILE A 237 -4.77 18.36 8.47
CA ILE A 237 -5.18 17.42 7.41
C ILE A 237 -3.96 16.92 6.62
N LEU A 238 -3.02 17.79 6.26
CA LEU A 238 -1.81 17.36 5.56
C LEU A 238 -0.97 16.39 6.40
N LEU A 239 -0.80 16.65 7.70
CA LEU A 239 -0.05 15.78 8.61
C LEU A 239 -0.74 14.42 8.77
N HIS A 240 -2.07 14.41 8.87
CA HIS A 240 -2.89 13.20 8.92
C HIS A 240 -2.54 12.25 7.75
N GLU A 241 -2.59 12.75 6.52
CA GLU A 241 -2.31 11.93 5.34
C GLU A 241 -0.83 11.53 5.22
N VAL A 242 0.08 12.36 5.73
CA VAL A 242 1.50 12.00 5.82
C VAL A 242 1.68 10.83 6.80
N LEU A 243 0.94 10.79 7.91
CA LEU A 243 1.01 9.71 8.88
C LEU A 243 0.47 8.39 8.32
N HIS A 244 -0.61 8.39 7.54
CA HIS A 244 -1.01 7.20 6.77
C HIS A 244 0.13 6.69 5.88
N TYR A 245 0.80 7.59 5.14
CA TYR A 245 1.97 7.21 4.34
C TYR A 245 3.09 6.63 5.21
N GLN A 246 3.37 7.20 6.39
CA GLN A 246 4.41 6.72 7.29
C GLN A 246 4.11 5.31 7.80
N ILE A 247 2.89 5.06 8.29
CA ILE A 247 2.44 3.73 8.73
C ILE A 247 2.60 2.73 7.58
N TRP A 248 2.23 3.13 6.36
CA TRP A 248 2.38 2.30 5.17
C TRP A 248 3.86 1.96 4.86
N VAL A 249 4.79 2.92 4.90
CA VAL A 249 6.22 2.64 4.61
C VAL A 249 6.97 1.98 5.77
N GLU A 250 6.50 2.14 7.01
CA GLU A 250 7.07 1.47 8.18
C GLU A 250 6.63 0.00 8.29
N SER A 251 5.97 -0.51 7.24
CA SER A 251 5.52 -1.88 7.11
C SER A 251 4.52 -2.28 8.18
N GLN A 252 3.88 -1.36 8.91
CA GLN A 252 2.79 -1.71 9.81
C GLN A 252 1.56 -2.02 8.96
N TRP A 253 1.55 -3.19 8.34
CA TRP A 253 0.44 -3.69 7.56
C TRP A 253 -0.71 -3.98 8.52
N PHE A 254 -1.58 -3.01 8.69
CA PHE A 254 -2.79 -3.16 9.45
C PHE A 254 -3.97 -3.09 8.47
N ILE A 255 -4.49 -4.27 8.13
CA ILE A 255 -5.72 -4.41 7.33
C ILE A 255 -6.96 -3.91 8.12
N ASP A 256 -6.79 -3.57 9.39
CA ASP A 256 -7.83 -2.95 10.21
C ASP A 256 -7.77 -1.43 10.09
N VAL A 257 -8.56 -0.91 9.14
CA VAL A 257 -8.67 0.52 8.84
C VAL A 257 -9.06 1.35 10.07
N GLU A 258 -9.87 0.79 10.98
CA GLU A 258 -10.29 1.51 12.20
C GLU A 258 -9.12 1.66 13.17
N ALA A 259 -8.31 0.60 13.34
CA ALA A 259 -7.13 0.66 14.19
C ALA A 259 -6.04 1.58 13.60
N GLU A 260 -5.88 1.57 12.27
CA GLU A 260 -4.99 2.50 11.56
C GLU A 260 -5.42 3.96 11.81
N GLU A 261 -6.69 4.27 11.60
CA GLU A 261 -7.23 5.62 11.80
C GLU A 261 -6.99 6.11 13.23
N GLN A 262 -7.28 5.28 14.23
CA GLN A 262 -7.04 5.64 15.63
C GLN A 262 -5.55 5.92 15.90
N GLN A 263 -4.65 5.12 15.34
CA GLN A 263 -3.21 5.34 15.47
C GLN A 263 -2.78 6.65 14.79
N VAL A 264 -3.35 6.97 13.63
CA VAL A 264 -3.10 8.23 12.93
C VAL A 264 -3.59 9.41 13.76
N GLU A 265 -4.79 9.36 14.34
CA GLU A 265 -5.32 10.43 15.19
C GLU A 265 -4.42 10.73 16.40
N GLU A 266 -3.91 9.69 17.06
CA GLU A 266 -3.00 9.84 18.21
C GLU A 266 -1.65 10.46 17.80
N LEU A 267 -1.11 10.06 16.64
CA LEU A 267 0.14 10.62 16.11
C LEU A 267 -0.07 12.04 15.57
N GLU A 268 -1.21 12.33 14.97
CA GLU A 268 -1.57 13.64 14.43
C GLU A 268 -1.54 14.69 15.56
N GLU A 269 -2.22 14.40 16.67
CA GLU A 269 -2.28 15.31 17.82
C GLU A 269 -0.87 15.57 18.39
N LYS A 270 -0.01 14.56 18.44
CA LYS A 270 1.39 14.75 18.83
C LYS A 270 2.14 15.63 17.83
N HIS A 271 2.04 15.34 16.54
CA HIS A 271 2.82 16.01 15.52
C HIS A 271 2.36 17.44 15.23
N ILE A 272 1.06 17.74 15.38
CA ILE A 272 0.55 19.11 15.22
C ILE A 272 1.05 20.02 16.35
N ASN A 273 1.07 19.54 17.59
CA ASN A 273 1.60 20.28 18.74
C ASN A 273 3.11 20.57 18.56
N LEU A 274 3.89 19.59 18.13
CA LEU A 274 5.31 19.78 17.82
C LEU A 274 5.55 20.76 16.65
N PHE A 275 4.67 20.77 15.65
CA PHE A 275 4.74 21.74 14.56
C PHE A 275 4.47 23.16 15.05
N ILE A 276 3.41 23.34 15.87
CA ILE A 276 3.05 24.63 16.45
C ILE A 276 4.22 25.18 17.26
N ASP A 277 4.72 24.42 18.24
CA ASP A 277 5.79 24.86 19.15
C ASP A 277 7.06 25.34 18.44
N ARG A 278 7.31 24.82 17.23
CA ARG A 278 8.55 25.05 16.49
C ARG A 278 8.43 26.08 15.37
N TYR A 279 7.26 26.24 14.76
CA TYR A 279 7.09 27.04 13.54
C TYR A 279 6.00 28.11 13.60
N MET A 280 5.12 28.09 14.61
CA MET A 280 3.99 29.02 14.73
C MET A 280 4.06 29.84 16.02
#